data_AF-A0ABD4WTQ0-F1
#
_entry.id   AF-A0ABD4WTQ0-F1
#
_cell.length_a   1.000
_cell.length_b   1.000
_cell.length_c   1.000
_cell.angle_alpha   90.00
_cell.angle_beta   90.00
_cell.angle_gamma   90.00
#
_symmetry.space_group_name_H-M   'P 1'
#
loop_
_entity.id
_entity.type
_entity.pdbx_description
1 polymer ?
#
loop_
_entity_poly.entity_id
_entity_poly.type
_entity_poly.pdbx_seq_one_letter_code
_entity_poly.pdbx_strand_id
1 'polypeptide(L)'
;MKKICLLVLLLIVLYSGKSVHAEVSGEIRHEIFINLQDAYQAQLRAASAHTNQDAVVRELKLFLDDEYASVFFNEALLQKAQGYVGEGPEYLTHYIPFFSFDEQTKVALHSDQNKAYVYQFFPAVHNERVKYQDHYEMITLVKKQGKWKVQKFIYSK
;
A
#
# COMPACT_ATOMS: atom_id res chain seq x y z
N MET A 1 43.62 3.46 34.49
CA MET A 1 42.17 3.45 34.77
C MET A 1 41.42 4.56 34.02
N LYS A 2 41.74 5.86 34.19
CA LYS A 2 41.07 6.98 33.48
C LYS A 2 40.98 6.83 31.94
N LYS A 3 42.04 6.35 31.28
CA LYS A 3 42.10 6.18 29.81
C LYS A 3 41.19 5.06 29.28
N ILE A 4 40.95 4.02 30.08
CA ILE A 4 40.07 2.89 29.72
C ILE A 4 38.60 3.31 29.87
N CYS A 5 38.25 4.06 30.91
CA CYS A 5 36.92 4.68 31.04
C CYS A 5 36.58 5.59 29.85
N LEU A 6 37.54 6.38 29.38
CA LEU A 6 37.32 7.31 28.27
C LEU A 6 37.04 6.57 26.95
N LEU A 7 37.73 5.45 26.72
CA LEU A 7 37.56 4.61 25.52
C LEU A 7 36.20 3.90 25.52
N VAL A 8 35.77 3.38 26.67
CA VAL A 8 34.46 2.74 26.84
C VAL A 8 33.32 3.75 26.66
N LEU A 9 33.47 4.97 27.18
CA LEU A 9 32.49 6.05 26.99
C LEU A 9 32.36 6.43 25.51
N LEU A 10 33.48 6.46 24.76
CA LEU A 10 33.49 6.80 23.33
C LEU A 10 32.80 5.71 22.47
N LEU A 11 32.97 4.44 22.84
CA LEU A 11 32.31 3.31 22.17
C LEU A 11 30.80 3.29 22.40
N ILE A 12 30.33 3.69 23.59
CA ILE A 12 28.89 3.80 23.90
C ILE A 12 28.24 4.93 23.08
N VAL A 13 28.93 6.07 22.89
CA VAL A 13 28.42 7.18 22.07
C VAL A 13 28.33 6.81 20.59
N LEU A 14 29.24 5.97 20.09
CA LEU A 14 29.20 5.44 18.72
C LEU A 14 28.09 4.38 18.52
N TYR A 15 27.67 3.69 19.57
CA TYR A 15 26.60 2.68 19.53
C TYR A 15 25.20 3.28 19.67
N SER A 16 25.10 4.56 20.06
CA SER A 16 23.87 5.37 19.95
C SER A 16 23.62 5.73 18.48
N GLY A 17 23.52 4.71 17.63
CA GLY A 17 23.05 4.83 16.27
C GLY A 17 21.71 5.54 16.32
N LYS A 18 21.70 6.80 15.89
CA LYS A 18 20.48 7.58 15.80
C LYS A 18 19.56 6.82 14.85
N SER A 19 18.48 6.24 15.37
CA SER A 19 17.30 5.92 14.57
C SER A 19 16.68 7.25 14.16
N VAL A 20 17.28 7.89 13.16
CA VAL A 20 16.69 9.03 12.47
C VAL A 20 15.54 8.47 11.66
N HIS A 21 14.34 8.56 12.22
CA HIS A 21 13.13 8.39 11.45
C HIS A 21 13.02 9.65 10.57
N ALA A 22 13.73 9.65 9.45
CA ALA A 22 13.63 10.72 8.47
C ALA A 22 12.19 10.71 7.97
N GLU A 23 11.47 11.81 8.22
CA GLU A 23 10.16 12.02 7.64
C GLU A 23 10.27 11.93 6.11
N VAL A 24 9.44 11.10 5.49
CA VAL A 24 9.44 10.95 4.03
C VAL A 24 9.16 12.31 3.41
N SER A 25 9.97 12.72 2.44
CA SER A 25 9.79 14.04 1.81
C SER A 25 8.37 14.19 1.26
N GLY A 26 7.82 15.40 1.37
CA GLY A 26 6.47 15.69 0.89
C GLY A 26 6.25 15.32 -0.58
N GLU A 27 7.29 15.49 -1.42
CA GLU A 27 7.26 15.12 -2.83
C GLU A 27 7.12 13.61 -3.04
N ILE A 28 7.93 12.78 -2.35
CA ILE A 28 7.84 11.31 -2.47
C ILE A 28 6.50 10.82 -1.92
N ARG A 29 6.06 11.40 -0.80
CA ARG A 29 4.75 11.10 -0.22
C ARG A 29 3.62 11.39 -1.21
N HIS A 30 3.68 12.54 -1.88
CA HIS A 30 2.72 12.92 -2.90
C HIS A 30 2.76 11.98 -4.14
N GLU A 31 3.96 11.62 -4.63
CA GLU A 31 4.15 10.65 -5.72
C GLU A 31 3.49 9.30 -5.39
N ILE A 32 3.69 8.80 -4.16
CA ILE A 32 3.10 7.53 -3.71
C ILE A 32 1.57 7.63 -3.64
N PHE A 33 1.04 8.75 -3.12
CA PHE A 33 -0.40 8.94 -2.98
C PHE A 33 -1.11 9.04 -4.33
N ILE A 34 -0.54 9.77 -5.29
CA ILE A 34 -1.06 9.82 -6.66
C ILE A 34 -1.06 8.40 -7.26
N ASN A 35 0.03 7.66 -7.13
CA ASN A 35 0.09 6.29 -7.66
C ASN A 35 -0.98 5.38 -7.04
N LEU A 36 -1.24 5.48 -5.73
CA LEU A 36 -2.28 4.68 -5.08
C LEU A 36 -3.69 5.06 -5.55
N GLN A 37 -3.95 6.36 -5.73
CA GLN A 37 -5.23 6.83 -6.26
C GLN A 37 -5.45 6.36 -7.70
N ASP A 38 -4.43 6.48 -8.55
CA ASP A 38 -4.49 6.02 -9.95
C ASP A 38 -4.68 4.50 -10.03
N ALA A 39 -3.99 3.74 -9.17
CA ALA A 39 -4.14 2.30 -9.05
C ALA A 39 -5.57 1.92 -8.63
N TYR A 40 -6.14 2.63 -7.64
CA TYR A 40 -7.51 2.41 -7.19
C TYR A 40 -8.52 2.74 -8.30
N GLN A 41 -8.30 3.82 -9.05
CA GLN A 41 -9.14 4.15 -10.21
C GLN A 41 -9.03 3.08 -11.32
N ALA A 42 -7.85 2.50 -11.54
CA ALA A 42 -7.69 1.38 -12.46
C ALA A 42 -8.46 0.14 -11.99
N GLN A 43 -8.45 -0.16 -10.68
CA GLN A 43 -9.26 -1.24 -10.09
C GLN A 43 -10.77 -1.01 -10.32
N LEU A 44 -11.26 0.23 -10.13
CA LEU A 44 -12.66 0.57 -10.38
C LEU A 44 -13.06 0.47 -11.85
N ARG A 45 -12.20 0.92 -12.77
CA ARG A 45 -12.43 0.78 -14.21
C ARG A 45 -12.46 -0.69 -14.60
N ALA A 46 -11.49 -1.49 -14.14
CA ALA A 46 -11.46 -2.94 -14.35
C ALA A 46 -12.74 -3.63 -13.86
N ALA A 47 -13.23 -3.23 -12.67
CA ALA A 47 -14.48 -3.70 -12.09
C ALA A 47 -15.74 -3.30 -12.85
N SER A 48 -15.65 -2.26 -13.68
CA SER A 48 -16.76 -1.76 -14.50
C SER A 48 -16.59 -2.09 -15.98
N ALA A 49 -15.52 -2.80 -16.36
CA ALA A 49 -15.12 -2.93 -17.76
C ALA A 49 -15.83 -4.09 -18.47
N HIS A 50 -16.72 -3.74 -19.40
CA HIS A 50 -17.27 -4.63 -20.43
C HIS A 50 -16.25 -4.96 -21.54
N THR A 51 -14.99 -5.22 -21.19
CA THR A 51 -13.88 -5.41 -22.14
C THR A 51 -13.19 -6.77 -22.00
N ASN A 52 -12.23 -7.06 -22.89
CA ASN A 52 -11.47 -8.32 -22.87
C ASN A 52 -10.44 -8.37 -21.73
N GLN A 53 -10.17 -9.59 -21.25
CA GLN A 53 -9.26 -9.89 -20.13
C GLN A 53 -7.88 -9.29 -20.28
N ASP A 54 -7.24 -9.45 -21.45
CA ASP A 54 -5.86 -9.02 -21.63
C ASP A 54 -5.71 -7.49 -21.53
N ALA A 55 -6.72 -6.73 -21.98
CA ALA A 55 -6.72 -5.28 -21.83
C ALA A 55 -6.81 -4.87 -20.36
N VAL A 56 -7.71 -5.47 -19.59
CA VAL A 56 -7.86 -5.21 -18.15
C VAL A 56 -6.57 -5.53 -17.40
N VAL A 57 -6.01 -6.71 -17.61
CA VAL A 57 -4.77 -7.12 -16.92
C VAL A 57 -3.59 -6.21 -17.30
N ARG A 58 -3.47 -5.80 -18.57
CA ARG A 58 -2.41 -4.86 -18.99
C ARG A 58 -2.56 -3.50 -18.32
N GLU A 59 -3.78 -2.98 -18.19
CA GLU A 59 -4.04 -1.72 -17.51
C GLU A 59 -3.68 -1.81 -16.02
N LEU A 60 -4.16 -2.85 -15.33
CA LEU A 60 -3.86 -3.10 -13.92
C LEU A 60 -2.35 -3.18 -13.67
N LYS A 61 -1.61 -3.87 -14.54
CA LYS A 61 -0.16 -4.05 -14.44
C LYS A 61 0.66 -2.76 -14.60
N LEU A 62 0.06 -1.64 -15.01
CA LEU A 62 0.72 -0.34 -14.97
C LEU A 62 0.97 0.13 -13.52
N PHE A 63 0.09 -0.27 -12.61
CA PHE A 63 0.06 0.22 -11.22
C PHE A 63 0.21 -0.89 -10.17
N LEU A 64 -0.19 -2.10 -10.51
CA LEU A 64 -0.10 -3.28 -9.67
C LEU A 64 1.09 -4.12 -10.14
N ASP A 65 1.77 -4.79 -9.21
CA ASP A 65 2.72 -5.82 -9.59
C ASP A 65 2.00 -7.05 -10.19
N ASP A 66 2.75 -7.91 -10.88
CA ASP A 66 2.17 -8.99 -11.67
C ASP A 66 1.32 -9.96 -10.85
N GLU A 67 1.73 -10.25 -9.62
CA GLU A 67 1.03 -11.17 -8.72
C GLU A 67 -0.25 -10.50 -8.20
N TYR A 68 -0.14 -9.29 -7.67
CA TYR A 68 -1.28 -8.54 -7.16
C TYR A 68 -2.33 -8.25 -8.23
N ALA A 69 -1.90 -7.91 -9.46
CA ALA A 69 -2.79 -7.71 -10.60
C ALA A 69 -3.57 -9.00 -10.95
N SER A 70 -2.88 -10.14 -10.92
CA SER A 70 -3.49 -11.43 -11.26
C SER A 70 -4.47 -11.88 -10.18
N VAL A 71 -4.11 -11.73 -8.90
CA VAL A 71 -5.00 -12.01 -7.76
C VAL A 71 -6.24 -11.12 -7.83
N PHE A 72 -6.07 -9.80 -7.99
CA PHE A 72 -7.20 -8.89 -8.11
C PHE A 72 -8.12 -9.27 -9.28
N PHE A 73 -7.56 -9.56 -10.45
CA PHE A 73 -8.35 -9.94 -11.61
C PHE A 73 -9.13 -11.24 -11.38
N ASN A 74 -8.52 -12.25 -10.78
CA ASN A 74 -9.14 -13.57 -10.60
C ASN A 74 -10.13 -13.61 -9.43
N GLU A 75 -9.86 -12.86 -8.37
CA GLU A 75 -10.61 -12.95 -7.11
C GLU A 75 -11.64 -11.83 -6.97
N ALA A 76 -11.36 -10.62 -7.49
CA ALA A 76 -12.27 -9.48 -7.35
C ALA A 76 -13.19 -9.25 -8.54
N LEU A 77 -12.89 -9.85 -9.71
CA LEU A 77 -13.69 -9.71 -10.92
C LEU A 77 -14.34 -11.02 -11.33
N LEU A 78 -15.63 -10.99 -11.64
CA LEU A 78 -16.33 -12.13 -12.25
C LEU A 78 -16.54 -11.93 -13.74
N GLN A 79 -16.31 -13.00 -14.50
CA GLN A 79 -16.67 -13.06 -15.91
C GLN A 79 -18.20 -13.17 -16.07
N LYS A 80 -18.79 -12.22 -16.79
CA LYS A 80 -20.19 -12.23 -17.24
C LYS A 80 -20.25 -12.20 -18.77
N ALA A 81 -21.44 -12.46 -19.34
CA ALA A 81 -21.64 -12.51 -20.79
C ALA A 81 -21.16 -11.26 -21.56
N GLN A 82 -21.09 -10.12 -20.87
CA GLN A 82 -20.75 -8.81 -21.42
C GLN A 82 -19.36 -8.31 -21.00
N GLY A 83 -18.54 -9.14 -20.34
CA GLY A 83 -17.21 -8.76 -19.82
C GLY A 83 -17.06 -9.01 -18.32
N TYR A 84 -16.12 -8.33 -17.68
CA TYR A 84 -15.81 -8.52 -16.27
C TYR A 84 -16.54 -7.49 -15.40
N VAL A 85 -17.05 -7.93 -14.25
CA VAL A 85 -17.74 -7.04 -13.29
C VAL A 85 -17.21 -7.32 -11.89
N GLY A 86 -16.89 -6.26 -11.14
CA GLY A 86 -16.51 -6.36 -9.74
C GLY A 86 -17.67 -6.84 -8.88
N GLU A 87 -17.37 -7.73 -7.94
CA GLU A 87 -18.37 -8.26 -7.02
C GLU A 87 -18.42 -7.53 -5.67
N GLY A 88 -19.36 -7.94 -4.82
CA GLY A 88 -19.83 -7.27 -3.62
C GLY A 88 -18.80 -7.07 -2.51
N PRO A 89 -19.27 -6.62 -1.33
CA PRO A 89 -18.43 -6.20 -0.20
C PRO A 89 -17.36 -7.21 0.24
N GLU A 90 -17.60 -8.50 0.01
CA GLU A 90 -16.71 -9.60 0.36
C GLU A 90 -15.35 -9.58 -0.38
N TYR A 91 -15.27 -8.91 -1.53
CA TYR A 91 -14.03 -8.79 -2.33
C TYR A 91 -13.32 -7.45 -2.17
N LEU A 92 -13.82 -6.58 -1.29
CA LEU A 92 -13.17 -5.30 -0.94
C LEU A 92 -11.74 -5.51 -0.41
N THR A 93 -11.43 -6.71 0.11
CA THR A 93 -10.09 -7.07 0.57
C THR A 93 -9.03 -7.18 -0.53
N HIS A 94 -9.39 -7.03 -1.81
CA HIS A 94 -8.42 -6.93 -2.91
C HIS A 94 -8.26 -5.51 -3.45
N TYR A 95 -9.15 -4.60 -3.05
CA TYR A 95 -9.06 -3.19 -3.42
C TYR A 95 -8.03 -2.47 -2.56
N ILE A 96 -7.44 -1.43 -3.13
CA ILE A 96 -6.65 -0.49 -2.34
C ILE A 96 -7.59 0.20 -1.34
N PRO A 97 -7.22 0.24 -0.04
CA PRO A 97 -7.96 0.95 0.99
C PRO A 97 -8.32 2.39 0.64
N PHE A 98 -9.46 2.83 1.16
CA PHE A 98 -9.84 4.25 1.17
C PHE A 98 -9.08 5.00 2.25
N PHE A 99 -7.76 5.13 2.09
CA PHE A 99 -6.95 6.00 2.93
C PHE A 99 -7.43 7.46 2.83
N SER A 100 -7.27 8.23 3.91
CA SER A 100 -7.60 9.66 3.90
C SER A 100 -6.64 10.48 3.03
N PHE A 101 -5.43 9.96 2.80
CA PHE A 101 -4.30 10.64 2.16
C PHE A 101 -3.92 11.97 2.84
N ASP A 102 -4.27 12.11 4.13
CA ASP A 102 -3.89 13.22 5.00
C ASP A 102 -2.88 12.76 6.06
N GLU A 103 -2.61 13.57 7.07
CA GLU A 103 -1.65 13.26 8.13
C GLU A 103 -1.91 11.93 8.87
N GLN A 104 -3.12 11.38 8.82
CA GLN A 104 -3.48 10.09 9.39
C GLN A 104 -2.93 8.92 8.55
N THR A 105 -2.73 9.12 7.24
CA THR A 105 -2.08 8.17 6.35
C THR A 105 -0.56 8.30 6.48
N LYS A 106 0.07 7.28 7.07
CA LYS A 106 1.51 7.21 7.29
C LYS A 106 2.21 6.53 6.13
N VAL A 107 3.44 6.97 5.87
CA VAL A 107 4.32 6.40 4.83
C VAL A 107 5.67 6.08 5.46
N ALA A 108 6.09 4.81 5.37
CA ALA A 108 7.44 4.38 5.70
C ALA A 108 8.19 4.00 4.42
N LEU A 109 9.30 4.68 4.15
CA LEU A 109 10.10 4.47 2.94
C LEU A 109 11.38 3.68 3.27
N HIS A 110 11.62 2.63 2.50
CA HIS A 110 12.83 1.81 2.52
C HIS A 110 13.50 1.89 1.15
N SER A 111 14.19 3.00 0.91
CA SER A 111 14.79 3.33 -0.40
C SER A 111 15.83 2.31 -0.84
N ASP A 112 16.58 1.73 0.09
CA ASP A 112 17.56 0.67 -0.14
C ASP A 112 16.92 -0.61 -0.72
N GLN A 113 15.68 -0.88 -0.35
CA GLN A 113 14.92 -2.04 -0.79
C GLN A 113 13.94 -1.71 -1.93
N ASN A 114 13.90 -0.46 -2.40
CA ASN A 114 12.87 0.04 -3.32
C ASN A 114 11.45 -0.27 -2.83
N LYS A 115 11.20 -0.12 -1.52
CA LYS A 115 9.90 -0.41 -0.90
C LYS A 115 9.34 0.80 -0.19
N ALA A 116 8.02 0.90 -0.19
CA ALA A 116 7.29 1.83 0.66
C ALA A 116 6.10 1.10 1.31
N TYR A 117 5.74 1.50 2.52
CA TYR A 117 4.58 1.01 3.24
C TYR A 117 3.67 2.19 3.53
N VAL A 118 2.43 2.12 3.05
CA VAL A 118 1.41 3.13 3.30
C VAL A 118 0.37 2.49 4.21
N TYR A 119 0.09 3.09 5.35
CA TYR A 119 -0.82 2.49 6.33
C TYR A 119 -1.61 3.53 7.09
N GLN A 120 -2.76 3.11 7.58
CA GLN A 120 -3.67 3.96 8.33
C GLN A 120 -4.44 3.12 9.35
N PHE A 121 -4.74 3.74 10.48
CA PHE A 121 -5.66 3.21 11.47
C PHE A 121 -7.11 3.56 11.10
N PHE A 122 -8.00 2.57 11.15
CA PHE A 122 -9.43 2.74 10.92
C PHE A 122 -10.18 2.44 12.22
N PRO A 123 -10.80 3.46 12.85
CA PRO A 123 -11.53 3.27 14.10
C PRO A 123 -12.80 2.46 13.88
N ALA A 124 -13.18 1.64 14.86
CA ALA A 124 -14.35 0.79 14.80
C ALA A 124 -15.60 1.58 14.40
N VAL A 125 -16.32 1.07 13.39
CA VAL A 125 -17.62 1.59 12.99
C VAL A 125 -18.66 0.54 13.31
N HIS A 126 -19.68 0.94 14.06
CA HIS A 126 -20.86 0.12 14.33
C HIS A 126 -22.11 0.89 13.95
N ASN A 127 -22.56 0.70 12.70
CA ASN A 127 -23.86 1.18 12.26
C ASN A 127 -24.69 0.04 11.66
N GLU A 128 -25.91 0.36 11.22
CA GLU A 128 -26.86 -0.64 10.70
C GLU A 128 -26.38 -1.32 9.40
N ARG A 129 -25.47 -0.70 8.64
CA ARG A 129 -25.02 -1.16 7.31
C ARG A 129 -23.58 -1.67 7.28
N VAL A 130 -22.73 -1.15 8.16
CA VAL A 130 -21.28 -1.40 8.19
C VAL A 130 -20.85 -1.67 9.62
N LYS A 131 -20.15 -2.79 9.81
CA LYS A 131 -19.62 -3.22 11.11
C LYS A 131 -18.18 -3.70 10.95
N TYR A 132 -17.24 -2.96 11.51
CA TYR A 132 -15.85 -3.40 11.64
C TYR A 132 -15.25 -2.91 12.97
N GLN A 133 -14.28 -3.68 13.47
CA GLN A 133 -13.52 -3.33 14.68
C GLN A 133 -12.36 -2.41 14.33
N ASP A 134 -11.72 -1.83 15.35
CA ASP A 134 -10.44 -1.15 15.20
C ASP A 134 -9.48 -2.04 14.43
N HIS A 135 -8.83 -1.48 13.41
CA HIS A 135 -7.87 -2.21 12.61
C HIS A 135 -6.91 -1.24 11.89
N TYR A 136 -5.82 -1.81 11.39
CA TYR A 136 -4.92 -1.18 10.46
C TYR A 136 -5.06 -1.81 9.08
N GLU A 137 -4.98 -0.97 8.07
CA GLU A 137 -4.82 -1.37 6.69
C GLU A 137 -3.49 -0.85 6.17
N MET A 138 -2.80 -1.67 5.37
CA MET A 138 -1.49 -1.34 4.82
C MET A 138 -1.36 -1.81 3.38
N ILE A 139 -0.79 -0.94 2.55
CA ILE A 139 -0.31 -1.27 1.22
C ILE A 139 1.21 -1.27 1.21
N THR A 140 1.79 -2.37 0.73
CA THR A 140 3.20 -2.44 0.34
C THR A 140 3.33 -2.04 -1.13
N LEU A 141 4.20 -1.07 -1.41
CA LEU A 141 4.61 -0.72 -2.75
C LEU A 141 6.06 -1.14 -3.01
N VAL A 142 6.34 -1.51 -4.26
CA VAL A 142 7.68 -1.78 -4.78
C VAL A 142 7.98 -0.86 -5.96
N LYS A 143 9.17 -0.25 -5.99
CA LYS A 143 9.61 0.56 -7.13
C LYS A 143 10.24 -0.34 -8.19
N LYS A 144 9.57 -0.50 -9.34
CA LYS A 144 10.06 -1.26 -10.50
C LYS A 144 10.18 -0.32 -11.69
N GLN A 145 11.35 -0.27 -12.33
CA GLN A 145 11.61 0.61 -13.49
C GLN A 145 11.25 2.09 -13.20
N GLY A 146 11.58 2.56 -12.01
CA GLY A 146 11.33 3.95 -11.59
C GLY A 146 9.87 4.27 -11.22
N LYS A 147 8.94 3.31 -11.29
CA LYS A 147 7.53 3.49 -10.93
C LYS A 147 7.15 2.68 -9.71
N TRP A 148 6.37 3.26 -8.82
CA TRP A 148 5.78 2.54 -7.70
C TRP A 148 4.67 1.62 -8.19
N LYS A 149 4.68 0.38 -7.71
CA LYS A 149 3.62 -0.60 -7.96
C LYS A 149 3.11 -1.19 -6.66
N VAL A 150 1.81 -1.37 -6.55
CA VAL A 150 1.18 -2.07 -5.42
C VAL A 150 1.54 -3.54 -5.48
N GLN A 151 2.13 -4.04 -4.40
CA GLN A 151 2.58 -5.42 -4.27
C GLN A 151 1.66 -6.23 -3.35
N LYS A 152 1.16 -5.61 -2.27
CA LYS A 152 0.42 -6.35 -1.26
C LYS A 152 -0.49 -5.45 -0.46
N PHE A 153 -1.68 -5.97 -0.15
CA PHE A 153 -2.56 -5.45 0.89
C PHE A 153 -2.49 -6.32 2.15
N ILE A 154 -2.49 -5.67 3.31
CA ILE A 154 -2.47 -6.31 4.63
C ILE A 154 -3.53 -5.64 5.50
N TYR A 155 -4.37 -6.48 6.09
CA TYR A 155 -5.35 -6.11 7.10
C TYR A 155 -4.91 -6.68 8.46
N SER A 156 -4.85 -5.85 9.50
CA SER A 156 -4.47 -6.26 10.87
C SER A 156 -5.45 -5.72 11.88
N LYS A 157 -6.04 -6.61 12.70
CA LYS A 157 -6.84 -6.22 13.88
C LYS A 157 -5.93 -5.96 15.08
#